data_AF-A0A9D9K994-F1
#
_entry.id   AF-A0A9D9K994-F1
#
_cell.length_a   1.000
_cell.length_b   1.000
_cell.length_c   1.000
_cell.angle_alpha   90.00
_cell.angle_beta   90.00
_cell.angle_gamma   90.00
#
_symmetry.space_group_name_H-M   'P 1'
#
loop_
_entity.id
_entity.type
_entity.pdbx_description
1 polymer ?
#
loop_
_entity_poly.entity_id
_entity_poly.type
_entity_poly.pdbx_seq_one_letter_code
_entity_poly.pdbx_strand_id
1 'polypeptide(L)'
;MKPEAIQKLATLETLMGSPIYWDGEERGELNVLDLLVAENFVTPTDPKFAIYDWECLEERGCVVEEYTPCDRDNVLDEATQEFRQTIYREVLEILNSELTEVVGLEFSCKKRQDYFEFSDKLFYIFVILGKTKDDGWICLTPTLPREISFDDREYPGSKLILPNPESKIHTETLELRDRLQNCLDRLPAISIYGYEGGGYDYRYNHKILCEASSQRSMALQNALIKAGALEVREFENISEDLWNLKVAEFFNSDNFPYLFLYRISFWDRDYIYVWGLASDVDWIGWQTQLDFEFNP
;
A
#
# COMPACT_ATOMS: atom_id res chain seq x y z
N MET A 1 3.86 -11.87 -25.28
CA MET A 1 3.02 -13.01 -24.83
C MET A 1 3.33 -14.36 -25.51
N LYS A 2 3.80 -15.34 -24.73
CA LYS A 2 4.14 -16.70 -25.17
C LYS A 2 2.88 -17.59 -25.36
N PRO A 3 2.89 -18.60 -26.25
CA PRO A 3 1.73 -19.45 -26.51
C PRO A 3 1.13 -20.14 -25.27
N GLU A 4 1.98 -20.55 -24.35
CA GLU A 4 1.57 -21.18 -23.08
C GLU A 4 0.81 -20.20 -22.18
N ALA A 5 1.25 -18.95 -22.09
CA ALA A 5 0.56 -17.91 -21.33
C ALA A 5 -0.81 -17.58 -21.95
N ILE A 6 -0.91 -17.53 -23.28
CA ILE A 6 -2.18 -17.32 -24.00
C ILE A 6 -3.20 -18.42 -23.64
N GLN A 7 -2.77 -19.69 -23.66
CA GLN A 7 -3.66 -20.80 -23.36
C GLN A 7 -4.14 -20.78 -21.90
N LYS A 8 -3.23 -20.51 -20.95
CA LYS A 8 -3.56 -20.40 -19.53
C LYS A 8 -4.51 -19.22 -19.27
N LEU A 9 -4.27 -18.07 -19.89
CA LEU A 9 -5.13 -16.90 -19.78
C LEU A 9 -6.55 -17.17 -20.33
N ALA A 10 -6.65 -17.75 -21.53
CA ALA A 10 -7.93 -18.12 -22.12
C ALA A 10 -8.70 -19.14 -21.27
N THR A 11 -8.00 -20.04 -20.60
CA THR A 11 -8.63 -20.97 -19.65
C THR A 11 -9.20 -20.21 -18.46
N LEU A 12 -8.43 -19.30 -17.86
CA LEU A 12 -8.87 -18.49 -16.73
C LEU A 12 -10.06 -17.59 -17.10
N GLU A 13 -10.07 -16.99 -18.30
CA GLU A 13 -11.19 -16.22 -18.86
C GLU A 13 -12.50 -17.02 -18.91
N THR A 14 -12.43 -18.33 -19.16
CA THR A 14 -13.64 -19.18 -19.15
C THR A 14 -14.12 -19.54 -17.75
N LEU A 15 -13.22 -19.52 -16.77
CA LEU A 15 -13.51 -19.86 -15.39
C LEU A 15 -14.00 -18.64 -14.58
N MET A 16 -13.55 -17.44 -14.94
CA MET A 16 -13.70 -16.24 -14.13
C MET A 16 -13.90 -14.97 -14.97
N GLY A 17 -14.62 -14.00 -14.40
CA GLY A 17 -14.52 -12.61 -14.84
C GLY A 17 -13.20 -11.99 -14.34
N SER A 18 -12.60 -11.11 -15.15
CA SER A 18 -11.43 -10.30 -14.79
C SER A 18 -10.10 -11.04 -14.58
N PRO A 19 -9.65 -11.91 -15.50
CA PRO A 19 -8.27 -12.36 -15.48
C PRO A 19 -7.32 -11.21 -15.85
N ILE A 20 -6.12 -11.28 -15.32
CA ILE A 20 -5.06 -10.29 -15.55
C ILE A 20 -3.80 -10.99 -16.05
N TYR A 21 -3.04 -10.29 -16.88
CA TYR A 21 -1.80 -10.79 -17.45
C TYR A 21 -0.71 -9.72 -17.31
N TRP A 22 0.45 -10.15 -16.85
CA TRP A 22 1.65 -9.34 -16.79
C TRP A 22 2.66 -9.85 -17.82
N ASP A 23 2.86 -9.08 -18.89
CA ASP A 23 3.90 -9.36 -19.88
C ASP A 23 5.26 -8.90 -19.33
N GLY A 24 6.06 -9.84 -18.81
CA GLY A 24 7.34 -9.50 -18.21
C GLY A 24 8.41 -9.08 -19.23
N GLU A 25 8.23 -9.41 -20.51
CA GLU A 25 9.15 -8.93 -21.56
C GLU A 25 8.94 -7.44 -21.84
N GLU A 26 7.69 -6.96 -21.78
CA GLU A 26 7.37 -5.55 -21.99
C GLU A 26 7.45 -4.71 -20.72
N ARG A 27 7.03 -5.27 -19.57
CA ARG A 27 6.87 -4.53 -18.31
C ARG A 27 7.97 -4.79 -17.29
N GLY A 28 8.83 -5.78 -17.51
CA GLY A 28 9.82 -6.22 -16.53
C GLY A 28 9.23 -7.07 -15.41
N GLU A 29 9.99 -7.24 -14.33
CA GLU A 29 9.60 -8.06 -13.19
C GLU A 29 8.38 -7.48 -12.46
N LEU A 30 7.37 -8.32 -12.22
CA LEU A 30 6.18 -7.95 -11.48
C LEU A 30 6.55 -7.51 -10.06
N ASN A 31 6.17 -6.29 -9.70
CA ASN A 31 6.33 -5.75 -8.37
C ASN A 31 5.16 -4.83 -8.01
N VAL A 32 5.00 -4.54 -6.72
CA VAL A 32 3.85 -3.77 -6.23
C VAL A 32 3.76 -2.36 -6.82
N LEU A 33 4.88 -1.66 -7.03
CA LEU A 33 4.85 -0.30 -7.57
C LEU A 33 4.31 -0.30 -9.00
N ASP A 34 4.84 -1.17 -9.85
CA ASP A 34 4.42 -1.20 -11.25
C ASP A 34 3.00 -1.73 -11.40
N LEU A 35 2.56 -2.64 -10.52
CA LEU A 35 1.15 -3.04 -10.41
C LEU A 35 0.24 -1.85 -10.06
N LEU A 36 0.58 -1.10 -9.01
CA LEU A 36 -0.18 0.07 -8.57
C LEU A 36 -0.28 1.14 -9.67
N VAL A 37 0.79 1.34 -10.45
CA VAL A 37 0.80 2.25 -11.61
C VAL A 37 -0.09 1.71 -12.72
N ALA A 38 0.00 0.41 -13.06
CA ALA A 38 -0.81 -0.21 -14.10
C ALA A 38 -2.31 -0.16 -13.81
N GLU A 39 -2.69 -0.27 -12.54
CA GLU A 39 -4.08 -0.16 -12.07
C GLU A 39 -4.56 1.29 -11.94
N ASN A 40 -3.69 2.27 -12.21
CA ASN A 40 -3.95 3.70 -12.01
C ASN A 40 -4.28 4.07 -10.56
N PHE A 41 -3.74 3.33 -9.59
CA PHE A 41 -3.85 3.69 -8.18
C PHE A 41 -2.85 4.74 -7.76
N VAL A 42 -1.71 4.86 -8.46
CA VAL A 42 -0.64 5.78 -8.09
C VAL A 42 -0.37 6.78 -9.20
N THR A 43 -0.34 8.06 -8.84
CA THR A 43 0.07 9.17 -9.70
C THR A 43 1.27 9.92 -9.11
N PRO A 44 2.35 10.17 -9.87
CA PRO A 44 3.47 10.98 -9.39
C PRO A 44 3.07 12.43 -9.10
N THR A 45 3.64 13.00 -8.04
CA THR A 45 3.41 14.36 -7.58
C THR A 45 4.67 14.95 -6.92
N ASP A 46 4.61 16.21 -6.51
CA ASP A 46 5.69 16.87 -5.77
C ASP A 46 5.69 16.40 -4.30
N PRO A 47 6.84 16.01 -3.73
CA PRO A 47 6.93 15.55 -2.33
C PRO A 47 6.39 16.55 -1.31
N LYS A 48 6.36 17.86 -1.62
CA LYS A 48 5.76 18.85 -0.71
C LYS A 48 4.26 18.66 -0.52
N PHE A 49 3.56 18.11 -1.52
CA PHE A 49 2.14 17.81 -1.40
C PHE A 49 1.88 16.65 -0.44
N ALA A 50 2.83 15.71 -0.34
CA ALA A 50 2.73 14.64 0.64
C ALA A 50 2.83 15.17 2.08
N ILE A 51 3.81 16.04 2.34
CA ILE A 51 3.95 16.67 3.66
C ILE A 51 2.73 17.52 4.00
N TYR A 52 2.29 18.35 3.05
CA TYR A 52 1.10 19.18 3.23
C TYR A 52 -0.15 18.35 3.54
N ASP A 53 -0.34 17.24 2.83
CA ASP A 53 -1.46 16.33 3.09
C ASP A 53 -1.39 15.71 4.49
N TRP A 54 -0.21 15.27 4.92
CA TRP A 54 -0.04 14.75 6.27
C TRP A 54 -0.38 15.81 7.33
N GLU A 55 0.11 17.04 7.16
CA GLU A 55 -0.25 18.16 8.06
C GLU A 55 -1.76 18.40 8.10
N CYS A 56 -2.43 18.40 6.94
CA CYS A 56 -3.88 18.58 6.86
C CYS A 56 -4.65 17.42 7.51
N LEU A 57 -4.22 16.17 7.33
CA LEU A 57 -4.80 15.01 7.99
C LEU A 57 -4.71 15.14 9.52
N GLU A 58 -3.54 15.53 10.02
CA GLU A 58 -3.29 15.67 11.46
C GLU A 58 -4.08 16.84 12.09
N GLU A 59 -4.20 17.96 11.39
CA GLU A 59 -5.01 19.11 11.81
C GLU A 59 -6.52 18.82 11.80
N ARG A 60 -6.98 18.09 10.78
CA ARG A 60 -8.38 17.65 10.70
C ARG A 60 -8.69 16.62 11.77
N GLY A 61 -7.75 15.72 12.07
CA GLY A 61 -7.93 14.62 13.01
C GLY A 61 -8.79 13.47 12.45
N CYS A 62 -9.19 13.53 11.17
CA CYS A 62 -10.04 12.54 10.50
C CYS A 62 -9.61 12.35 9.04
N VAL A 63 -9.81 11.13 8.51
CA VAL A 63 -9.45 10.75 7.13
C VAL A 63 -10.38 11.43 6.11
N VAL A 64 -11.66 11.63 6.46
CA VAL A 64 -12.67 12.22 5.59
C VAL A 64 -13.06 13.61 6.09
N GLU A 65 -12.94 14.62 5.23
CA GLU A 65 -13.15 16.03 5.57
C GLU A 65 -14.60 16.32 5.96
N GLU A 66 -15.54 15.71 5.25
CA GLU A 66 -16.98 15.89 5.40
C GLU A 66 -17.53 15.33 6.72
N TYR A 67 -16.77 14.44 7.38
CA TYR A 67 -17.14 13.82 8.67
C TYR A 67 -16.26 14.33 9.80
N THR A 68 -15.98 15.64 9.80
CA THR A 68 -15.35 16.29 10.95
C THR A 68 -16.26 16.11 12.19
N PRO A 69 -15.84 15.35 13.23
CA PRO A 69 -16.68 15.13 14.41
C PRO A 69 -16.90 16.46 15.14
N CYS A 70 -18.12 16.70 15.62
CA CYS A 70 -18.48 17.92 16.35
C CYS A 70 -17.79 18.04 17.73
N ASP A 71 -17.40 16.91 18.33
CA ASP A 71 -16.75 16.81 19.65
C ASP A 71 -15.31 16.31 19.49
N ARG A 72 -14.38 17.21 19.16
CA ARG A 72 -12.98 16.86 18.92
C ARG A 72 -12.16 16.84 20.22
N ASP A 73 -11.98 15.65 20.81
CA ASP A 73 -10.93 15.43 21.83
C ASP A 73 -9.51 15.37 21.21
N ASN A 74 -9.41 15.37 19.88
CA ASN A 74 -8.14 15.18 19.13
C ASN A 74 -7.69 16.45 18.36
N VAL A 75 -8.20 17.65 18.68
CA VAL A 75 -7.63 18.88 18.08
C VAL A 75 -6.23 19.07 18.64
N LEU A 76 -5.25 19.17 17.75
CA LEU A 76 -3.90 19.56 18.15
C LEU A 76 -3.93 20.99 18.67
N ASP A 77 -3.37 21.22 19.85
CA ASP A 77 -3.12 22.58 20.30
C ASP A 77 -2.07 23.26 19.39
N GLU A 78 -2.07 24.59 19.39
CA GLU A 78 -1.20 25.41 18.52
C GLU A 78 0.29 25.07 18.70
N ALA A 79 0.74 24.80 19.93
CA ALA A 79 2.14 24.47 20.20
C ALA A 79 2.50 23.07 19.66
N THR A 80 1.58 22.10 19.76
CA THR A 80 1.74 20.79 19.14
C THR A 80 1.78 20.93 17.62
N GLN A 81 0.89 21.71 17.00
CA GLN A 81 0.88 21.92 15.55
C GLN A 81 2.18 22.58 15.05
N GLU A 82 2.64 23.65 15.70
CA GLU A 82 3.90 24.33 15.36
C GLU A 82 5.12 23.40 15.50
N PHE A 83 5.14 22.55 16.53
CA PHE A 83 6.19 21.56 16.72
C PHE A 83 6.21 20.53 15.58
N ARG A 84 5.05 20.01 15.18
CA ARG A 84 4.95 19.06 14.04
C ARG A 84 5.42 19.69 12.74
N GLN A 85 4.97 20.91 12.43
CA GLN A 85 5.46 21.67 11.26
C GLN A 85 6.99 21.85 11.26
N THR A 86 7.58 22.03 12.44
CA THR A 86 9.05 22.12 12.58
C THR A 86 9.73 20.80 12.23
N ILE A 87 9.19 19.67 12.70
CA ILE A 87 9.70 18.35 12.31
C ILE A 87 9.54 18.10 10.81
N TYR A 88 8.40 18.44 10.22
CA TYR A 88 8.19 18.27 8.78
C TYR A 88 9.13 19.11 7.92
N ARG A 89 9.45 20.33 8.35
CA ARG A 89 10.51 21.13 7.70
C ARG A 89 11.87 20.47 7.80
N GLU A 90 12.24 19.93 8.97
CA GLU A 90 13.50 19.19 9.18
C GLU A 90 13.56 17.96 8.25
N VAL A 91 12.47 17.20 8.14
CA VAL A 91 12.35 16.07 7.20
C VAL A 91 12.54 16.53 5.76
N LEU A 92 11.85 17.59 5.33
CA LEU A 92 11.97 18.12 3.98
C LEU A 92 13.40 18.59 3.65
N GLU A 93 14.09 19.22 4.61
CA GLU A 93 15.49 19.61 4.48
C GLU A 93 16.41 18.40 4.31
N ILE A 94 16.21 17.34 5.10
CA ILE A 94 16.95 16.07 4.95
C ILE A 94 16.70 15.47 3.56
N LEU A 95 15.43 15.37 3.14
CA LEU A 95 15.06 14.82 1.84
C LEU A 95 15.74 15.59 0.69
N ASN A 96 15.69 16.93 0.73
CA ASN A 96 16.26 17.77 -0.33
C ASN A 96 17.79 17.78 -0.38
N SER A 97 18.48 17.50 0.74
CA SER A 97 19.94 17.57 0.82
C SER A 97 20.65 16.24 0.58
N GLU A 98 19.96 15.12 0.84
CA GLU A 98 20.58 13.79 0.87
C GLU A 98 20.09 12.85 -0.22
N LEU A 99 18.94 13.14 -0.82
CA LEU A 99 18.37 12.35 -1.89
C LEU A 99 18.63 13.01 -3.25
N THR A 100 18.87 12.17 -4.26
CA THR A 100 19.19 12.59 -5.63
C THR A 100 17.96 12.61 -6.54
N GLU A 101 16.98 11.74 -6.27
CA GLU A 101 15.72 11.66 -6.99
C GLU A 101 14.58 11.56 -5.97
N VAL A 102 13.77 12.62 -5.82
CA VAL A 102 12.65 12.65 -4.87
C VAL A 102 11.34 12.82 -5.61
N VAL A 103 10.37 11.97 -5.31
CA VAL A 103 9.04 11.99 -5.92
C VAL A 103 7.98 11.74 -4.85
N GLY A 104 6.95 12.56 -4.84
CA GLY A 104 5.72 12.24 -4.13
C GLY A 104 4.88 11.28 -4.97
N LEU A 105 4.15 10.38 -4.33
CA LEU A 105 3.21 9.47 -4.96
C LEU A 105 1.85 9.68 -4.30
N GLU A 106 0.87 10.10 -5.11
CA GLU A 106 -0.52 10.15 -4.70
C GLU A 106 -1.17 8.81 -4.99
N PHE A 107 -1.63 8.13 -3.94
CA PHE A 107 -2.42 6.92 -4.01
C PHE A 107 -3.88 7.29 -3.94
N SER A 108 -4.70 6.75 -4.85
CA SER A 108 -6.14 6.92 -4.81
C SER A 108 -6.85 5.75 -5.46
N CYS A 109 -8.07 5.46 -5.03
CA CYS A 109 -8.95 4.48 -5.68
C CYS A 109 -10.22 5.17 -6.19
N LYS A 110 -10.80 4.62 -7.28
CA LYS A 110 -12.04 5.17 -7.85
C LYS A 110 -13.22 4.92 -6.93
N LYS A 111 -14.15 5.88 -6.92
CA LYS A 111 -15.37 5.80 -6.11
C LYS A 111 -16.30 4.66 -6.51
N ARG A 112 -17.02 4.11 -5.53
CA ARG A 112 -18.16 3.20 -5.73
C ARG A 112 -19.32 3.99 -6.35
N GLN A 113 -19.92 3.52 -7.45
CA GLN A 113 -21.00 4.27 -8.13
C GLN A 113 -22.26 4.52 -7.27
N ASP A 114 -22.38 3.84 -6.14
CA ASP A 114 -23.55 3.80 -5.24
C ASP A 114 -23.29 4.44 -3.85
N TYR A 115 -22.09 4.98 -3.58
CA TYR A 115 -21.80 5.73 -2.35
C TYR A 115 -21.95 7.25 -2.56
N PHE A 116 -22.51 7.93 -1.55
CA PHE A 116 -22.88 9.37 -1.51
C PHE A 116 -22.11 10.29 -2.46
N GLU A 117 -22.80 11.08 -3.28
CA GLU A 117 -22.30 11.92 -4.39
C GLU A 117 -21.26 13.01 -4.04
N PHE A 118 -20.80 13.15 -2.80
CA PHE A 118 -20.17 14.39 -2.32
C PHE A 118 -18.65 14.56 -2.53
N SER A 119 -17.92 13.56 -3.05
CA SER A 119 -16.51 13.72 -3.45
C SER A 119 -16.13 12.87 -4.68
N ASP A 120 -15.14 13.33 -5.46
CA ASP A 120 -14.63 12.62 -6.66
C ASP A 120 -13.68 11.45 -6.33
N LYS A 121 -13.17 11.38 -5.09
CA LYS A 121 -12.24 10.35 -4.59
C LYS A 121 -12.67 9.88 -3.19
N LEU A 122 -12.77 8.56 -2.97
CA LEU A 122 -13.14 7.99 -1.67
C LEU A 122 -12.00 8.04 -0.66
N PHE A 123 -10.78 7.82 -1.11
CA PHE A 123 -9.60 7.76 -0.28
C PHE A 123 -8.38 8.22 -1.08
N TYR A 124 -7.54 9.02 -0.45
CA TYR A 124 -6.26 9.41 -1.01
C TYR A 124 -5.21 9.46 0.10
N ILE A 125 -4.00 8.99 -0.22
CA ILE A 125 -2.83 9.10 0.67
C ILE A 125 -1.61 9.45 -0.15
N PHE A 126 -0.66 10.11 0.49
CA PHE A 126 0.58 10.48 -0.14
C PHE A 126 1.76 9.77 0.49
N VAL A 127 2.69 9.35 -0.37
CA VAL A 127 3.94 8.67 -0.02
C VAL A 127 5.09 9.43 -0.67
N ILE A 128 6.27 9.45 -0.07
CA ILE A 128 7.48 10.01 -0.68
C ILE A 128 8.47 8.88 -0.96
N LEU A 129 8.98 8.82 -2.19
CA LEU A 129 10.12 7.96 -2.56
C LEU A 129 11.34 8.80 -2.90
N GLY A 130 12.50 8.30 -2.49
CA GLY A 130 13.76 9.01 -2.56
C GLY A 130 14.92 8.10 -2.91
N LYS A 131 15.72 8.41 -3.93
CA LYS A 131 16.98 7.71 -4.18
C LYS A 131 18.13 8.35 -3.42
N THR A 132 18.95 7.57 -2.75
CA THR A 132 20.13 8.04 -2.01
C THR A 132 21.35 8.18 -2.94
N LYS A 133 22.47 8.69 -2.41
CA LYS A 133 23.74 8.86 -3.18
C LYS A 133 24.45 7.54 -3.46
N ASP A 134 24.24 6.55 -2.61
CA ASP A 134 24.75 5.18 -2.69
C ASP A 134 23.78 4.22 -3.40
N ASP A 135 22.92 4.74 -4.29
CA ASP A 135 21.97 3.98 -5.10
C ASP A 135 20.88 3.19 -4.33
N GLY A 136 20.74 3.41 -3.02
CA GLY A 136 19.62 2.94 -2.23
C GLY A 136 18.36 3.78 -2.40
N TRP A 137 17.28 3.33 -1.77
CA TRP A 137 15.97 3.95 -1.80
C TRP A 137 15.38 4.10 -0.40
N ILE A 138 14.78 5.26 -0.15
CA ILE A 138 14.00 5.60 1.03
C ILE A 138 12.54 5.75 0.63
N CYS A 139 11.63 5.27 1.49
CA CYS A 139 10.21 5.48 1.36
C CYS A 139 9.63 6.02 2.68
N LEU A 140 8.92 7.15 2.60
CA LEU A 140 8.14 7.71 3.71
C LEU A 140 6.65 7.54 3.44
N THR A 141 5.90 6.99 4.39
CA THR A 141 4.45 6.77 4.27
C THR A 141 3.76 6.97 5.61
N PRO A 142 2.54 7.51 5.66
CA PRO A 142 1.73 7.47 6.87
C PRO A 142 1.26 6.04 7.16
N THR A 143 0.98 5.75 8.43
CA THR A 143 0.13 4.61 8.80
C THR A 143 -1.29 4.85 8.31
N LEU A 144 -1.98 3.76 7.99
CA LEU A 144 -3.32 3.82 7.41
C LEU A 144 -4.38 3.30 8.37
N PRO A 145 -5.60 3.86 8.31
CA PRO A 145 -6.74 3.22 8.96
C PRO A 145 -6.94 1.84 8.34
N ARG A 146 -7.21 0.85 9.18
CA ARG A 146 -7.65 -0.49 8.77
C ARG A 146 -8.97 -0.80 9.43
N GLU A 147 -9.99 -1.04 8.63
CA GLU A 147 -11.27 -1.52 9.15
C GLU A 147 -11.18 -3.00 9.57
N ILE A 148 -10.42 -3.80 8.82
CA ILE A 148 -10.27 -5.23 9.06
C ILE A 148 -8.79 -5.58 9.19
N SER A 149 -8.48 -6.37 10.23
CA SER A 149 -7.16 -6.99 10.37
C SER A 149 -7.07 -8.21 9.45
N PHE A 150 -5.95 -8.36 8.76
CA PHE A 150 -5.69 -9.57 8.00
C PHE A 150 -5.53 -10.76 8.95
N ASP A 151 -6.50 -11.67 8.95
CA ASP A 151 -6.48 -12.87 9.80
C ASP A 151 -5.77 -14.01 9.05
N ASP A 152 -4.80 -14.66 9.68
CA ASP A 152 -4.13 -15.83 9.09
C ASP A 152 -5.10 -16.98 8.80
N ARG A 153 -6.27 -17.00 9.46
CA ARG A 153 -7.36 -17.95 9.16
C ARG A 153 -8.00 -17.71 7.78
N GLU A 154 -7.87 -16.51 7.21
CA GLU A 154 -8.35 -16.20 5.85
C GLU A 154 -7.46 -16.80 4.76
N TYR A 155 -6.24 -17.24 5.07
CA TYR A 155 -5.34 -17.83 4.07
C TYR A 155 -4.58 -19.04 4.63
N PRO A 156 -5.27 -20.16 4.95
CA PRO A 156 -4.63 -21.35 5.48
C PRO A 156 -3.54 -21.89 4.54
N GLY A 157 -2.40 -22.25 5.11
CA GLY A 157 -1.26 -22.80 4.34
C GLY A 157 -0.43 -21.75 3.59
N SER A 158 -0.76 -20.46 3.70
CA SER A 158 0.05 -19.38 3.16
C SER A 158 1.19 -18.98 4.09
N LYS A 159 2.23 -18.40 3.53
CA LYS A 159 3.33 -17.76 4.26
C LYS A 159 3.26 -16.25 4.07
N LEU A 160 3.04 -15.53 5.16
CA LEU A 160 3.10 -14.06 5.17
C LEU A 160 4.53 -13.59 4.91
N ILE A 161 4.67 -12.69 3.94
CA ILE A 161 5.94 -12.03 3.64
C ILE A 161 6.00 -10.73 4.44
N LEU A 162 6.94 -10.71 5.37
CA LEU A 162 7.24 -9.55 6.21
C LEU A 162 8.21 -8.62 5.47
N PRO A 163 8.32 -7.33 5.90
CA PRO A 163 9.32 -6.43 5.37
C PRO A 163 10.70 -7.10 5.46
N ASN A 164 11.38 -7.23 4.32
CA ASN A 164 12.64 -7.93 4.27
C ASN A 164 13.77 -6.94 4.61
N PRO A 165 14.51 -7.12 5.73
CA PRO A 165 15.76 -6.41 5.93
C PRO A 165 16.77 -6.98 4.92
N GLU A 166 16.84 -6.34 3.75
CA GLU A 166 17.79 -6.76 2.72
C GLU A 166 19.21 -6.80 3.27
N SER A 167 19.91 -7.91 3.02
CA SER A 167 21.31 -8.10 3.43
C SER A 167 22.31 -7.18 2.72
N LYS A 168 21.85 -6.39 1.73
CA LYS A 168 22.67 -5.57 0.84
C LYS A 168 22.30 -4.09 0.82
N ILE A 169 21.52 -3.60 1.79
CA ILE A 169 21.30 -2.15 1.89
C ILE A 169 22.63 -1.50 2.30
N HIS A 170 23.04 -0.49 1.55
CA HIS A 170 24.25 0.25 1.82
C HIS A 170 24.15 1.00 3.16
N THR A 171 25.29 1.17 3.85
CA THR A 171 25.32 1.73 5.21
C THR A 171 24.80 3.16 5.28
N GLU A 172 25.10 4.01 4.28
CA GLU A 172 24.64 5.41 4.27
C GLU A 172 23.11 5.49 4.13
N THR A 173 22.52 4.64 3.28
CA THR A 173 21.07 4.50 3.18
C THR A 173 20.42 4.10 4.51
N LEU A 174 21.00 3.13 5.23
CA LEU A 174 20.48 2.70 6.53
C LEU A 174 20.60 3.81 7.59
N GLU A 175 21.75 4.48 7.65
CA GLU A 175 21.96 5.61 8.56
C GLU A 175 20.99 6.77 8.28
N LEU A 176 20.73 7.07 7.00
CA LEU A 176 19.75 8.07 6.60
C LEU A 176 18.33 7.67 7.01
N ARG A 177 17.96 6.41 6.78
CA ARG A 177 16.66 5.84 7.18
C ARG A 177 16.45 5.97 8.68
N ASP A 178 17.45 5.60 9.48
CA ASP A 178 17.38 5.68 10.93
C ASP A 178 17.33 7.13 11.41
N ARG A 179 18.09 8.05 10.78
CA ARG A 179 18.02 9.48 11.10
C ARG A 179 16.65 10.08 10.79
N LEU A 180 16.05 9.74 9.64
CA LEU A 180 14.69 10.15 9.28
C LEU A 180 13.66 9.57 10.26
N GLN A 181 13.74 8.28 10.58
CA GLN A 181 12.83 7.66 11.53
C GLN A 181 12.96 8.28 12.92
N ASN A 182 14.18 8.54 13.40
CA ASN A 182 14.41 9.22 14.68
C ASN A 182 13.85 10.66 14.70
N CYS A 183 13.90 11.36 13.57
CA CYS A 183 13.28 12.69 13.42
C CYS A 183 11.75 12.58 13.55
N LEU A 184 11.15 11.63 12.82
CA LEU A 184 9.70 11.37 12.83
C LEU A 184 9.21 10.85 14.19
N ASP A 185 9.99 10.05 14.91
CA ASP A 185 9.64 9.49 16.22
C ASP A 185 9.56 10.56 17.33
N ARG A 186 10.06 11.77 17.07
CA ARG A 186 9.87 12.93 17.97
C ARG A 186 8.44 13.46 17.92
N LEU A 187 7.68 13.17 16.87
CA LEU A 187 6.28 13.58 16.75
C LEU A 187 5.46 12.91 17.87
N PRO A 188 4.71 13.68 18.68
CA PRO A 188 3.81 13.12 19.67
C PRO A 188 2.85 12.12 19.02
N ALA A 189 2.51 11.05 19.74
CA ALA A 189 1.51 10.10 19.28
C ALA A 189 0.16 10.81 19.17
N ILE A 190 -0.51 10.63 18.03
CA ILE A 190 -1.85 11.15 17.78
C ILE A 190 -2.74 10.02 17.26
N SER A 191 -4.03 10.18 17.50
CA SER A 191 -5.04 9.22 17.07
C SER A 191 -5.94 9.91 16.05
N ILE A 192 -6.08 9.32 14.87
CA ILE A 192 -6.87 9.88 13.77
C ILE A 192 -8.13 9.03 13.60
N TYR A 193 -9.26 9.70 13.41
CA TYR A 193 -10.53 9.04 13.10
C TYR A 193 -10.52 8.49 11.67
N GLY A 194 -10.86 7.21 11.54
CA GLY A 194 -11.11 6.58 10.23
C GLY A 194 -12.49 6.93 9.71
N TYR A 195 -13.54 6.32 10.28
CA TYR A 195 -14.95 6.46 9.88
C TYR A 195 -15.83 6.82 11.07
N GLU A 196 -16.78 7.76 10.90
CA GLU A 196 -17.79 8.13 11.91
C GLU A 196 -19.23 7.81 11.42
N GLY A 197 -19.42 6.83 10.53
CA GLY A 197 -20.77 6.37 10.19
C GLY A 197 -21.26 5.34 11.20
N GLY A 198 -22.48 5.55 11.72
CA GLY A 198 -23.14 4.61 12.65
C GLY A 198 -22.79 4.77 14.13
N GLY A 199 -21.98 5.77 14.51
CA GLY A 199 -21.66 6.09 15.92
C GLY A 199 -20.50 5.29 16.53
N TYR A 200 -19.58 4.78 15.70
CA TYR A 200 -18.40 4.03 16.14
C TYR A 200 -17.16 4.93 16.19
N ASP A 201 -16.34 4.74 17.23
CA ASP A 201 -15.12 5.53 17.49
C ASP A 201 -13.87 4.80 16.97
N TYR A 202 -13.82 4.52 15.66
CA TYR A 202 -12.66 3.87 15.05
C TYR A 202 -11.53 4.87 14.85
N ARG A 203 -10.52 4.76 15.71
CA ARG A 203 -9.29 5.53 15.59
C ARG A 203 -8.09 4.63 15.34
N TYR A 204 -7.10 5.16 14.64
CA TYR A 204 -5.81 4.51 14.47
C TYR A 204 -4.68 5.41 14.93
N ASN A 205 -3.60 4.78 15.39
CA ASN A 205 -2.39 5.49 15.76
C ASN A 205 -1.70 5.98 14.49
N HIS A 206 -1.74 7.28 14.27
CA HIS A 206 -1.12 7.90 13.11
C HIS A 206 0.37 8.16 13.37
N LYS A 207 1.20 7.72 12.44
CA LYS A 207 2.65 7.96 12.40
C LYS A 207 3.11 8.00 10.95
N ILE A 208 4.18 8.75 10.69
CA ILE A 208 4.93 8.61 9.44
C ILE A 208 6.04 7.57 9.66
N LEU A 209 6.13 6.62 8.74
CA LEU A 209 7.08 5.52 8.75
C LEU A 209 8.12 5.75 7.68
N CYS A 210 9.37 5.38 7.97
CA CYS A 210 10.49 5.41 7.05
C CYS A 210 11.01 3.99 6.84
N GLU A 211 11.04 3.54 5.59
CA GLU A 211 11.69 2.28 5.20
C GLU A 211 12.70 2.48 4.09
N ALA A 212 13.62 1.52 3.97
CA ALA A 212 14.69 1.55 3.01
C ALA A 212 14.90 0.19 2.31
N SER A 213 15.49 0.24 1.12
CA SER A 213 15.93 -0.93 0.36
C SER A 213 16.96 -0.52 -0.70
N SER A 214 17.71 -1.48 -1.23
CA SER A 214 18.53 -1.27 -2.44
C SER A 214 17.68 -1.10 -3.72
N GLN A 215 16.40 -1.45 -3.68
CA GLN A 215 15.47 -1.38 -4.81
C GLN A 215 14.29 -0.47 -4.53
N ARG A 216 13.92 0.34 -5.53
CA ARG A 216 12.79 1.29 -5.45
C ARG A 216 11.47 0.63 -5.06
N SER A 217 11.11 -0.45 -5.75
CA SER A 217 9.86 -1.18 -5.54
C SER A 217 9.79 -1.83 -4.17
N MET A 218 10.92 -2.34 -3.67
CA MET A 218 10.99 -3.00 -2.37
C MET A 218 10.97 -2.00 -1.21
N ALA A 219 11.57 -0.81 -1.36
CA ALA A 219 11.45 0.27 -0.36
C ALA A 219 9.98 0.65 -0.16
N LEU A 220 9.23 0.79 -1.27
CA LEU A 220 7.78 1.03 -1.21
C LEU A 220 7.03 -0.16 -0.61
N GLN A 221 7.31 -1.39 -1.06
CA GLN A 221 6.64 -2.59 -0.56
C GLN A 221 6.78 -2.72 0.96
N ASN A 222 8.00 -2.58 1.47
CA ASN A 222 8.29 -2.65 2.90
C ASN A 222 7.54 -1.54 3.67
N ALA A 223 7.53 -0.32 3.14
CA ALA A 223 6.80 0.80 3.73
C ALA A 223 5.29 0.54 3.78
N LEU A 224 4.69 0.08 2.69
CA LEU A 224 3.26 -0.23 2.59
C LEU A 224 2.87 -1.40 3.51
N ILE A 225 3.70 -2.44 3.63
CA ILE A 225 3.46 -3.54 4.58
C ILE A 225 3.44 -3.00 6.01
N LYS A 226 4.43 -2.17 6.37
CA LYS A 226 4.54 -1.60 7.73
C LYS A 226 3.44 -0.59 8.05
N ALA A 227 3.01 0.19 7.05
CA ALA A 227 1.90 1.14 7.16
C ALA A 227 0.54 0.45 7.29
N GLY A 228 0.48 -0.82 6.89
CA GLY A 228 -0.73 -1.59 6.83
C GLY A 228 -1.49 -1.48 5.50
N ALA A 229 -0.91 -0.86 4.47
CA ALA A 229 -1.53 -0.73 3.16
C ALA A 229 -1.43 -2.01 2.31
N LEU A 230 -0.51 -2.91 2.64
CA LEU A 230 -0.18 -4.06 1.81
C LEU A 230 0.01 -5.31 2.66
N GLU A 231 -0.51 -6.43 2.16
CA GLU A 231 -0.13 -7.77 2.56
C GLU A 231 0.32 -8.56 1.35
N VAL A 232 1.41 -9.31 1.54
CA VAL A 232 1.99 -10.19 0.53
C VAL A 232 2.07 -11.59 1.11
N ARG A 233 1.48 -12.57 0.41
CA ARG A 233 1.48 -13.97 0.86
C ARG A 233 1.98 -14.89 -0.24
N GLU A 234 2.86 -15.81 0.11
CA GLU A 234 3.28 -16.92 -0.76
C GLU A 234 2.43 -18.16 -0.48
N PHE A 235 2.10 -18.92 -1.52
CA PHE A 235 1.34 -20.16 -1.41
C PHE A 235 2.11 -21.31 -2.03
N GLU A 236 2.07 -22.47 -1.38
CA GLU A 236 2.37 -23.73 -2.05
C GLU A 236 1.14 -24.19 -2.85
N ASN A 237 -0.05 -24.04 -2.25
CA ASN A 237 -1.34 -24.28 -2.87
C ASN A 237 -2.36 -23.29 -2.31
N ILE A 238 -3.33 -22.95 -3.15
CA ILE A 238 -4.50 -22.16 -2.82
C ILE A 238 -5.58 -23.07 -2.25
N SER A 239 -6.15 -22.71 -1.10
CA SER A 239 -7.25 -23.46 -0.52
C SER A 239 -8.54 -23.30 -1.33
N GLU A 240 -9.21 -24.42 -1.61
CA GLU A 240 -10.53 -24.47 -2.26
C GLU A 240 -11.62 -23.79 -1.42
N ASP A 241 -11.43 -23.67 -0.10
CA ASP A 241 -12.40 -23.03 0.78
C ASP A 241 -12.39 -21.50 0.66
N LEU A 242 -11.29 -20.94 0.14
CA LEU A 242 -11.16 -19.49 -0.02
C LEU A 242 -11.83 -19.01 -1.29
N TRP A 243 -11.76 -19.81 -2.36
CA TRP A 243 -12.14 -19.40 -3.71
C TRP A 243 -13.05 -20.40 -4.41
N ASN A 244 -13.46 -20.08 -5.64
CA ASN A 244 -14.16 -21.03 -6.47
C ASN A 244 -13.25 -22.26 -6.71
N LEU A 245 -13.78 -23.46 -6.45
CA LEU A 245 -13.09 -24.75 -6.62
C LEU A 245 -12.28 -24.82 -7.93
N LYS A 246 -12.87 -24.43 -9.06
CA LYS A 246 -12.21 -24.51 -10.38
C LYS A 246 -11.02 -23.57 -10.51
N VAL A 247 -11.01 -22.48 -9.76
CA VAL A 247 -9.95 -21.46 -9.75
C VAL A 247 -8.80 -21.92 -8.89
N ALA A 248 -9.11 -22.48 -7.71
CA ALA A 248 -8.12 -23.16 -6.89
C ALA A 248 -7.48 -24.31 -7.69
N GLU A 249 -8.26 -25.16 -8.35
CA GLU A 249 -7.76 -26.22 -9.24
C GLU A 249 -6.87 -25.68 -10.38
N PHE A 250 -7.24 -24.54 -10.98
CA PHE A 250 -6.44 -23.91 -12.03
C PHE A 250 -5.06 -23.48 -11.53
N PHE A 251 -4.99 -22.73 -10.43
CA PHE A 251 -3.72 -22.25 -9.89
C PHE A 251 -2.91 -23.36 -9.22
N ASN A 252 -3.56 -24.36 -8.59
CA ASN A 252 -2.90 -25.51 -7.97
C ASN A 252 -2.47 -26.59 -8.97
N SER A 253 -2.82 -26.45 -10.24
CA SER A 253 -2.29 -27.35 -11.26
C SER A 253 -0.76 -27.23 -11.34
N ASP A 254 -0.06 -28.27 -11.80
CA ASP A 254 1.41 -28.32 -11.96
C ASP A 254 1.99 -27.24 -12.91
N ASN A 255 1.19 -26.26 -13.32
CA ASN A 255 1.45 -25.26 -14.34
C ASN A 255 2.00 -23.93 -13.79
N PHE A 256 2.05 -23.74 -12.47
CA PHE A 256 2.56 -22.52 -11.84
C PHE A 256 3.62 -22.88 -10.78
N PRO A 257 4.93 -22.73 -11.08
CA PRO A 257 6.00 -23.03 -10.12
C PRO A 257 6.06 -22.07 -8.93
N TYR A 258 5.36 -20.94 -9.00
CA TYR A 258 5.30 -19.96 -7.92
C TYR A 258 3.96 -19.26 -7.91
N LEU A 259 3.38 -19.15 -6.71
CA LEU A 259 2.08 -18.55 -6.44
C LEU A 259 2.21 -17.56 -5.29
N PHE A 260 1.65 -16.36 -5.49
CA PHE A 260 1.60 -15.37 -4.44
C PHE A 260 0.37 -14.47 -4.58
N LEU A 261 0.09 -13.71 -3.51
CA LEU A 261 -1.02 -12.78 -3.42
C LEU A 261 -0.52 -11.41 -2.99
N TYR A 262 -1.11 -10.38 -3.60
CA TYR A 262 -1.12 -9.02 -3.05
C TYR A 262 -2.52 -8.67 -2.57
N ARG A 263 -2.64 -8.25 -1.32
CA ARG A 263 -3.84 -7.59 -0.79
C ARG A 263 -3.50 -6.14 -0.48
N ILE A 264 -4.07 -5.24 -1.27
CA ILE A 264 -3.83 -3.80 -1.21
C ILE A 264 -5.05 -3.15 -0.56
N SER A 265 -4.85 -2.48 0.57
CA SER A 265 -5.93 -1.87 1.34
C SER A 265 -5.94 -0.35 1.14
N PHE A 266 -7.09 0.17 0.72
CA PHE A 266 -7.41 1.58 0.64
C PHE A 266 -8.51 1.90 1.64
N TRP A 267 -8.23 1.64 2.92
CA TRP A 267 -9.10 1.90 4.07
C TRP A 267 -10.35 1.01 4.18
N ASP A 268 -11.39 1.26 3.39
CA ASP A 268 -12.68 0.55 3.38
C ASP A 268 -12.83 -0.40 2.17
N ARG A 269 -11.79 -0.47 1.35
CA ARG A 269 -11.72 -1.36 0.19
C ARG A 269 -10.39 -2.06 0.11
N ASP A 270 -10.46 -3.37 -0.14
CA ASP A 270 -9.30 -4.16 -0.48
C ASP A 270 -9.33 -4.60 -1.95
N TYR A 271 -8.17 -4.55 -2.59
CA TYR A 271 -7.92 -5.17 -3.88
C TYR A 271 -7.01 -6.37 -3.68
N ILE A 272 -7.52 -7.55 -3.99
CA ILE A 272 -6.78 -8.80 -3.88
C ILE A 272 -6.41 -9.26 -5.28
N TYR A 273 -5.10 -9.48 -5.46
CA TYR A 273 -4.51 -10.01 -6.67
C TYR A 273 -3.86 -11.34 -6.34
N VAL A 274 -4.19 -12.36 -7.10
CA VAL A 274 -3.55 -13.68 -7.05
C VAL A 274 -2.73 -13.83 -8.31
N TRP A 275 -1.48 -14.26 -8.18
CA TRP A 275 -0.55 -14.39 -9.29
C TRP A 275 0.07 -15.77 -9.32
N GLY A 276 0.16 -16.33 -10.53
CA GLY A 276 0.94 -17.52 -10.83
C GLY A 276 1.95 -17.24 -11.95
N LEU A 277 3.19 -17.68 -11.73
CA LEU A 277 4.27 -17.54 -12.71
C LEU A 277 4.00 -18.48 -13.90
N ALA A 278 3.59 -17.93 -15.05
CA ALA A 278 3.18 -18.73 -16.20
C ALA A 278 4.35 -19.19 -17.07
N SER A 279 5.43 -18.40 -17.11
CA SER A 279 6.72 -18.66 -17.78
C SER A 279 7.82 -17.89 -17.04
N ASP A 280 9.09 -17.96 -17.47
CA ASP A 280 10.24 -17.31 -16.78
C ASP A 280 10.03 -15.86 -16.32
N VAL A 281 9.20 -15.09 -17.05
CA VAL A 281 8.94 -13.67 -16.76
C VAL A 281 7.45 -13.30 -16.79
N ASP A 282 6.58 -14.19 -17.28
CA ASP A 282 5.16 -13.90 -17.50
C ASP A 282 4.34 -14.30 -16.29
N TRP A 283 3.40 -13.44 -15.89
CA TRP A 283 2.46 -13.75 -14.80
C TRP A 283 1.03 -13.76 -15.29
N ILE A 284 0.27 -14.74 -14.81
CA ILE A 284 -1.17 -14.79 -14.97
C ILE A 284 -1.77 -14.64 -13.60
N GLY A 285 -2.79 -13.79 -13.51
CA GLY A 285 -3.43 -13.56 -12.24
C GLY A 285 -4.92 -13.41 -12.36
N TRP A 286 -5.51 -13.22 -11.20
CA TRP A 286 -6.89 -12.88 -11.03
C TRP A 286 -7.02 -11.77 -9.99
N GLN A 287 -8.00 -10.90 -10.20
CA GLN A 287 -8.26 -9.73 -9.36
C GLN A 287 -9.68 -9.83 -8.78
N THR A 288 -9.79 -9.61 -7.47
CA THR A 288 -11.08 -9.39 -6.80
C THR A 288 -11.04 -8.18 -5.89
N GLN A 289 -12.19 -7.54 -5.75
CA GLN A 289 -12.38 -6.39 -4.87
C GLN A 289 -13.23 -6.84 -3.69
N LEU A 290 -12.86 -6.42 -2.49
CA LEU A 290 -13.70 -6.52 -1.31
C LEU A 290 -14.04 -5.10 -0.89
N ASP A 291 -15.31 -4.76 -1.02
CA ASP A 291 -15.88 -3.56 -0.41
C ASP A 291 -16.36 -3.92 0.98
N PHE A 292 -15.97 -3.14 1.97
CA PHE A 292 -16.51 -3.25 3.31
C PHE A 292 -17.67 -2.26 3.41
N GLU A 293 -18.88 -2.77 3.23
CA GLU A 293 -20.06 -2.05 3.69
C GLU A 293 -20.10 -2.14 5.20
N PHE A 294 -20.09 -1.00 5.87
CA PHE A 294 -20.52 -0.92 7.25
C PHE A 294 -21.95 -1.49 7.33
N ASN A 295 -22.07 -2.74 7.79
CA ASN A 295 -23.35 -3.40 8.02
C ASN A 295 -23.32 -4.02 9.43
N PRO A 296 -23.99 -3.41 10.42
CA PRO A 296 -24.01 -3.88 11.80
C PRO A 296 -24.64 -5.26 11.98
#